data_AF-A0A3B0SQS1-F1
#
_entry.id   AF-A0A3B0SQS1-F1
#
_cell.length_a   1.000
_cell.length_b   1.000
_cell.length_c   1.000
_cell.angle_alpha   90.00
_cell.angle_beta   90.00
_cell.angle_gamma   90.00
#
_symmetry.space_group_name_H-M   'P 1'
#
loop_
_entity.id
_entity.type
_entity.pdbx_description
1 polymer ?
#
loop_
_entity_poly.entity_id
_entity_poly.type
_entity_poly.pdbx_seq_one_letter_code
_entity_poly.pdbx_strand_id
1 'polypeptide(L)'
;MKSSNHRHDLIRGWSASGDLFASVLAGMLIGLGLDAVFGTSPAFVVVFIVVAAIGGFLRMYGESEELEEHAREAIRIRDGV
;
A
#
# COMPACT_ATOMS: atom_id res chain seq x y z
N MET A 1 8.29 -7.35 -32.43
CA MET A 1 7.41 -6.41 -31.70
C MET A 1 7.59 -6.65 -30.21
N LYS A 2 8.31 -5.79 -29.48
CA LYS A 2 8.60 -5.93 -28.04
C LYS A 2 8.58 -4.54 -27.40
N SER A 3 7.39 -4.01 -27.09
CA SER A 3 7.24 -2.67 -26.48
C SER A 3 5.88 -2.43 -25.82
N SER A 4 5.41 -3.36 -24.98
CA SER A 4 4.17 -3.14 -24.20
C SER A 4 4.29 -3.45 -22.69
N ASN A 5 5.32 -4.17 -22.25
CA ASN A 5 5.45 -4.59 -20.85
C ASN A 5 5.96 -3.48 -19.91
N HIS A 6 6.75 -2.53 -20.41
CA HIS A 6 7.49 -1.60 -19.55
C HIS A 6 6.63 -0.53 -18.86
N ARG A 7 5.44 -0.22 -19.40
CA ARG A 7 4.53 0.77 -18.79
C ARG A 7 3.78 0.23 -17.58
N HIS A 8 3.51 -1.07 -17.55
CA HIS A 8 2.77 -1.70 -16.46
C HIS A 8 3.59 -1.76 -15.16
N ASP A 9 4.90 -2.04 -15.27
CA ASP A 9 5.78 -2.10 -14.10
C ASP A 9 6.00 -0.70 -13.49
N LEU A 10 6.09 0.35 -14.32
CA LEU A 10 6.26 1.73 -13.88
C LEU A 10 5.03 2.30 -13.18
N ILE A 11 3.83 2.04 -13.73
CA ILE A 11 2.57 2.51 -13.12
C ILE A 11 2.34 1.85 -11.75
N ARG A 12 2.73 0.57 -11.60
CA ARG A 12 2.60 -0.18 -10.33
C ARG A 12 3.55 0.29 -9.24
N GLY A 13 4.82 0.55 -9.59
CA GLY A 13 5.78 1.11 -8.63
C GLY A 13 5.32 2.45 -8.08
N TRP A 14 4.69 3.28 -8.93
CA TRP A 14 4.08 4.53 -8.52
C TRP A 14 2.90 4.32 -7.55
N SER A 15 1.96 3.41 -7.86
CA SER A 15 0.78 3.20 -7.01
C SER A 15 1.14 2.66 -5.62
N ALA A 16 2.11 1.74 -5.52
CA ALA A 16 2.57 1.21 -4.23
C ALA A 16 3.14 2.30 -3.31
N SER A 17 3.96 3.21 -3.86
CA SER A 17 4.47 4.36 -3.10
C SER A 17 3.35 5.34 -2.69
N GLY A 18 2.35 5.52 -3.55
CA GLY A 18 1.18 6.35 -3.29
C GLY A 18 0.33 5.80 -2.15
N ASP A 19 0.11 4.48 -2.11
CA ASP A 19 -0.66 3.81 -1.07
C ASP A 19 0.03 3.89 0.30
N LEU A 20 1.35 3.69 0.35
CA LEU A 20 2.13 3.89 1.58
C LEU A 20 2.07 5.34 2.05
N PHE A 21 2.28 6.30 1.14
CA PHE A 21 2.21 7.73 1.48
C PHE A 21 0.81 8.13 1.98
N ALA A 22 -0.24 7.66 1.31
CA ALA A 22 -1.62 7.91 1.70
C ALA A 22 -1.93 7.32 3.09
N SER A 23 -1.46 6.11 3.39
CA SER A 23 -1.65 5.48 4.69
C SER A 23 -0.99 6.30 5.81
N VAL A 24 0.27 6.69 5.65
CA VAL A 24 1.01 7.50 6.64
C VAL A 24 0.38 8.87 6.80
N LEU A 25 -0.03 9.52 5.70
CA LEU A 25 -0.73 10.79 5.74
C LEU A 25 -2.05 10.68 6.51
N ALA A 26 -2.82 9.62 6.28
CA ALA A 26 -4.05 9.36 7.03
C ALA A 26 -3.77 9.18 8.54
N GLY A 27 -2.78 8.36 8.90
CA GLY A 27 -2.36 8.18 10.30
C GLY A 27 -1.92 9.49 10.96
N MET A 28 -1.13 10.31 10.25
CA MET A 28 -0.69 11.62 10.71
C MET A 28 -1.88 12.56 10.95
N LEU A 29 -2.82 12.66 10.01
CA LEU A 29 -3.99 13.55 10.13
C LEU A 29 -4.92 13.11 11.26
N ILE A 30 -5.14 11.81 11.43
CA ILE A 30 -5.93 11.25 12.54
C ILE A 30 -5.23 11.56 13.87
N GLY A 31 -3.93 11.30 13.95
CA GLY A 31 -3.14 11.59 15.15
C GLY A 31 -3.15 13.07 15.51
N LEU A 32 -2.99 13.97 14.55
CA LEU A 32 -3.06 15.42 14.77
C LEU A 32 -4.44 15.86 15.24
N GLY A 33 -5.50 15.29 14.63
CA GLY A 33 -6.88 15.56 15.05
C GLY A 33 -7.13 15.13 16.49
N LEU A 34 -6.66 13.94 16.88
CA LEU A 34 -6.78 13.44 18.24
C LEU A 34 -5.94 14.26 19.22
N ASP A 35 -4.68 14.55 18.89
CA ASP A 35 -3.81 15.37 19.75
C ASP A 35 -4.41 16.77 19.97
N ALA A 36 -5.06 17.36 18.96
CA ALA A 36 -5.77 18.63 19.08
C ALA A 36 -7.05 18.55 19.95
N VAL A 37 -7.79 17.44 19.90
CA VAL A 37 -9.01 17.24 20.69
C VAL A 37 -8.69 16.93 22.16
N PHE A 38 -7.67 16.14 22.42
CA PHE A 38 -7.29 15.71 23.76
C PHE A 38 -6.26 16.62 24.43
N GLY A 39 -5.72 17.61 23.71
CA GLY A 39 -4.69 18.52 24.23
C GLY A 39 -3.38 17.81 24.58
N THR A 40 -3.14 16.65 23.98
CA THR A 40 -1.92 15.86 24.22
C THR A 40 -0.76 16.45 23.41
N SER A 41 0.47 16.29 23.92
CA SER A 41 1.69 16.35 23.09
C SER A 41 1.54 15.42 21.88
N PRO A 42 2.32 15.52 20.77
CA PRO A 42 2.11 14.81 19.51
C PRO A 42 2.33 13.27 19.60
N ALA A 43 1.62 12.62 20.51
CA ALA A 43 1.76 11.24 20.92
C ALA A 43 0.83 10.36 20.10
N PHE A 44 -0.42 10.82 19.86
CA PHE A 44 -1.31 10.11 18.95
C PHE A 44 -0.77 10.16 17.52
N VAL A 45 -0.18 11.27 17.08
CA VAL A 45 0.55 11.33 15.80
C VAL A 45 1.59 10.22 15.68
N VAL A 46 2.46 10.06 16.67
CA VAL A 46 3.51 9.04 16.63
C VAL A 46 2.92 7.63 16.58
N VAL A 47 1.94 7.34 17.45
CA VAL A 47 1.28 6.02 17.49
C VAL A 47 0.57 5.71 16.17
N PHE A 48 -0.22 6.65 15.64
CA PHE A 48 -0.96 6.43 14.41
C PHE A 48 -0.06 6.36 13.17
N ILE A 49 1.07 7.07 13.12
CA ILE A 49 2.06 6.89 12.06
C ILE A 49 2.63 5.47 12.09
N VAL A 50 2.98 4.94 13.27
CA VAL A 50 3.50 3.57 13.39
C VAL A 50 2.45 2.54 12.95
N VAL A 51 1.21 2.68 13.42
CA VAL A 51 0.10 1.80 13.02
C VAL A 51 -0.17 1.88 11.53
N ALA A 52 -0.21 3.09 10.97
CA ALA A 52 -0.43 3.31 9.55
C ALA A 52 0.70 2.74 8.68
N ALA A 53 1.96 2.91 9.10
CA ALA A 53 3.10 2.33 8.41
C ALA A 53 3.02 0.80 8.39
N ILE A 54 2.74 0.17 9.55
CA ILE A 54 2.56 -1.28 9.63
C ILE A 54 1.42 -1.74 8.71
N GLY A 55 0.27 -1.05 8.73
CA GLY A 55 -0.87 -1.37 7.86
C GLY A 55 -0.53 -1.22 6.37
N GLY A 56 0.19 -0.16 6.00
CA GLY A 56 0.65 0.06 4.63
C GLY A 56 1.61 -1.04 4.15
N PHE A 57 2.58 -1.43 4.98
CA PHE A 57 3.49 -2.53 4.65
C PHE A 57 2.76 -3.86 4.54
N LEU A 58 1.86 -4.20 5.47
CA LEU A 58 1.07 -5.44 5.42
C LEU A 58 0.23 -5.54 4.15
N ARG A 59 -0.37 -4.43 3.72
CA ARG A 59 -1.12 -4.36 2.47
C ARG A 59 -0.23 -4.59 1.25
N MET A 60 0.95 -3.98 1.22
CA MET A 60 1.94 -4.19 0.15
C MET A 60 2.39 -5.65 0.04
N TYR A 61 2.60 -6.32 1.19
CA TYR A 61 2.93 -7.75 1.21
C TYR A 61 1.76 -8.61 0.73
N GLY A 62 0.53 -8.33 1.17
CA GLY A 62 -0.66 -9.06 0.71
C GLY A 62 -0.88 -8.94 -0.80
N GLU A 63 -0.77 -7.74 -1.36
CA GLU A 63 -0.93 -7.51 -2.80
C GLU A 63 0.12 -8.29 -3.61
N SER A 64 1.34 -8.48 -3.09
CA SER A 64 2.36 -9.25 -3.80
C SER A 64 2.00 -10.74 -3.93
N GLU A 65 1.33 -11.32 -2.94
CA GLU A 65 0.93 -12.73 -2.92
C GLU A 65 -0.27 -12.98 -3.86
N GLU A 66 -1.28 -12.12 -3.80
CA GLU A 66 -2.45 -12.19 -4.68
C GLU A 66 -2.05 -12.08 -6.16
N LEU A 67 -1.07 -11.24 -6.47
CA LEU A 67 -0.57 -11.08 -7.84
C LEU A 67 0.10 -12.33 -8.40
N GLU A 68 0.81 -13.10 -7.56
CA GLU A 68 1.38 -14.39 -7.98
C GLU A 68 0.28 -15.41 -8.26
N GLU A 69 -0.77 -15.43 -7.44
CA GLU A 69 -1.90 -16.33 -7.61
C GLU A 69 -2.67 -16.02 -8.90
N HIS A 70 -3.00 -14.75 -9.14
CA HIS A 70 -3.62 -14.30 -10.38
C HIS A 70 -2.73 -14.55 -11.61
N ALA A 71 -1.40 -14.40 -11.50
CA ALA A 71 -0.48 -14.72 -12.58
C ALA A 71 -0.45 -16.23 -12.88
N ARG A 72 -0.47 -17.09 -11.84
CA ARG A 72 -0.54 -18.55 -11.99
C ARG A 72 -1.87 -18.99 -12.59
N GLU A 73 -2.98 -18.40 -12.16
CA GLU A 73 -4.31 -18.69 -12.71
C GLU A 73 -4.41 -18.25 -14.18
N ALA A 74 -3.88 -17.07 -14.53
CA ALA A 74 -3.82 -16.62 -15.92
C ALA A 74 -2.97 -17.53 -16.81
N ILE A 75 -1.86 -18.07 -16.28
CA ILE A 75 -1.03 -19.06 -16.98
C ILE A 75 -1.80 -20.37 -17.16
N ARG A 76 -2.52 -20.83 -16.14
CA ARG A 76 -3.35 -22.05 -16.22
C ARG A 76 -4.42 -21.93 -17.30
N ILE A 77 -5.17 -20.81 -17.32
CA ILE A 77 -6.21 -20.55 -18.33
C ILE A 77 -5.60 -20.50 -19.74
N ARG A 78 -4.42 -19.88 -19.90
CA ARG A 78 -3.69 -19.84 -21.19
C ARG A 78 -3.30 -21.25 -21.65
N ASP A 79 -2.81 -22.08 -20.74
CA ASP A 79 -2.30 -23.42 -21.06
C ASP A 79 -3.41 -24.48 -21.16
N GLY A 80 -4.68 -24.10 -20.94
CA GLY A 80 -5.86 -24.93 -21.20
C GLY A 80 -6.06 -26.11 -20.23
N VAL A 81 -5.52 -25.99 -19.01
CA VAL A 81 -5.65 -26.99 -17.92
C VAL A 81 -6.66 -26.56 -16.87
#